data_AF-A0A5B6V271-F1
#
_entry.id   AF-A0A5B6V271-F1
#
_cell.length_a   1.000
_cell.length_b   1.000
_cell.length_c   1.000
_cell.angle_alpha   90.00
_cell.angle_beta   90.00
_cell.angle_gamma   90.00
#
_symmetry.space_group_name_H-M   'P 1'
#
loop_
_entity.id
_entity.type
_entity.pdbx_description
1 polymer ?
#
loop_
_entity_poly.entity_id
_entity_poly.type
_entity_poly.pdbx_seq_one_letter_code
_entity_poly.pdbx_strand_id
1 'polypeptide(L)' 'MLEELKKTTERRELKLVLANPGAEVMKKLNKSKFLENIGQEWIYLTVGEAVEACNYKLHTCKPEESQPWNNV' A
#
# COMPACT_ATOMS: atom_id res chain seq x y z
N MET A 1 -7.16 10.90 9.83
CA MET A 1 -6.31 9.89 10.52
C MET A 1 -5.73 8.87 9.53
N LEU A 2 -6.54 8.11 8.80
CA LEU A 2 -6.03 7.14 7.79
C LEU A 2 -5.16 7.80 6.70
N GLU A 3 -5.50 9.00 6.25
CA GLU A 3 -4.65 9.75 5.30
C GLU A 3 -3.29 10.11 5.88
N GLU A 4 -3.25 10.57 7.13
CA GLU A 4 -2.00 10.90 7.83
C GLU A 4 -1.16 9.63 8.07
N LEU A 5 -1.81 8.50 8.40
CA LEU A 5 -1.14 7.21 8.49
C LEU A 5 -0.52 6.82 7.15
N LYS A 6 -1.28 6.87 6.06
CA LYS A 6 -0.77 6.58 4.71
C LYS A 6 0.44 7.45 4.37
N LYS A 7 0.33 8.78 4.53
CA LYS A 7 1.44 9.72 4.29
C LYS A 7 2.66 9.37 5.14
N THR A 8 2.46 8.99 6.40
CA THR A 8 3.56 8.64 7.32
C THR A 8 4.26 7.35 6.90
N THR A 9 3.52 6.32 6.50
CA THR A 9 4.10 5.08 5.95
C THR A 9 4.79 5.31 4.62
N GLU A 10 4.21 6.11 3.71
CA GLU A 10 4.82 6.42 2.41
C GLU A 10 6.15 7.16 2.55
N ARG A 11 6.26 8.10 3.50
CA ARG A 11 7.52 8.77 3.83
C ARG A 11 8.61 7.83 4.35
N ARG A 12 8.23 6.64 4.82
CA ARG A 12 9.13 5.59 5.30
C ARG A 12 9.30 4.48 4.25
N GLU A 13 8.85 4.70 3.02
CA GLU A 13 8.89 3.72 1.93
C GLU A 13 8.09 2.44 2.24
N LEU A 14 7.13 2.52 3.16
CA LEU A 14 6.24 1.44 3.52
C LEU A 14 4.90 1.57 2.77
N LYS A 15 4.39 0.45 2.25
CA LYS A 15 3.05 0.37 1.67
C LYS A 15 2.02 -0.02 2.73
N LEU A 16 0.88 0.67 2.72
CA LEU A 16 -0.25 0.39 3.60
C LEU A 16 -1.22 -0.55 2.90
N VAL A 17 -1.68 -1.58 3.62
CA VAL A 17 -2.61 -2.60 3.11
C VAL A 17 -3.81 -2.73 4.07
N LEU A 18 -5.00 -2.89 3.52
CA LEU A 18 -6.22 -3.18 4.28
C LEU A 18 -6.64 -4.63 4.07
N ALA A 19 -6.86 -5.36 5.16
CA ALA A 19 -7.38 -6.72 5.14
C ALA A 19 -8.77 -6.75 5.81
N ASN A 20 -9.73 -7.42 5.17
CA ASN A 20 -11.10 -7.61 5.64
C ASN A 20 -11.86 -6.30 6.00
N PRO A 21 -11.88 -5.26 5.16
CA PRO A 21 -12.76 -4.12 5.41
C PRO A 21 -14.23 -4.55 5.22
N GLY A 22 -14.99 -4.57 6.32
CA GLY A 22 -16.43 -4.85 6.26
C GLY A 22 -17.22 -3.81 5.46
N ALA A 23 -18.45 -4.14 5.06
CA ALA A 23 -19.26 -3.32 4.17
C ALA A 23 -19.45 -1.85 4.63
N GLU A 24 -19.66 -1.64 5.93
CA GLU A 24 -19.79 -0.27 6.47
C GLU A 24 -18.49 0.52 6.39
N VAL A 25 -17.35 -0.15 6.64
CA VAL A 25 -16.02 0.44 6.49
C VAL A 25 -15.77 0.80 5.03
N MET A 26 -16.03 -0.12 4.10
CA MET A 26 -15.92 0.13 2.65
C MET A 26 -16.75 1.33 2.20
N LYS A 27 -17.99 1.46 2.69
CA LYS A 27 -18.85 2.61 2.40
C LYS A 27 -18.24 3.92 2.91
N LYS A 28 -17.68 3.92 4.12
CA LYS A 28 -17.02 5.10 4.71
C LYS A 28 -15.75 5.48 3.94
N LEU A 29 -14.91 4.50 3.58
CA LEU A 29 -13.69 4.72 2.80
C LEU A 29 -13.99 5.23 1.39
N ASN A 30 -15.06 4.74 0.75
CA ASN A 30 -15.52 5.23 -0.54
C ASN A 30 -15.98 6.69 -0.44
N LYS A 31 -16.80 7.00 0.57
CA LYS A 31 -17.30 8.37 0.80
C LYS A 31 -16.16 9.36 1.07
N SER A 32 -15.09 8.93 1.73
CA SER A 32 -13.91 9.77 2.00
C SER A 32 -12.89 9.80 0.85
N LYS A 33 -13.17 9.13 -0.29
CA LYS A 33 -12.21 8.95 -1.40
C LYS A 33 -10.90 8.26 -1.00
N PHE A 34 -10.88 7.57 0.14
CA PHE A 34 -9.67 6.91 0.61
C PHE A 34 -9.37 5.64 -0.19
N LEU A 35 -10.39 4.97 -0.76
CA LEU A 35 -10.19 3.82 -1.65
C LEU A 35 -9.37 4.18 -2.89
N GLU A 36 -9.65 5.35 -3.50
CA GLU A 36 -8.87 5.88 -4.63
C GLU A 36 -7.47 6.29 -4.20
N ASN A 37 -7.34 6.86 -2.99
CA ASN A 37 -6.06 7.31 -2.45
C ASN A 37 -5.12 6.13 -2.13
N ILE A 38 -5.62 5.08 -1.48
CA ILE A 38 -4.82 3.90 -1.12
C ILE A 38 -4.51 3.02 -2.32
N GLY A 39 -5.42 2.93 -3.31
CA GLY A 39 -5.34 2.00 -4.43
C GLY A 39 -6.09 0.71 -4.13
N GLN A 40 -6.95 0.28 -5.06
CA GLN A 40 -7.77 -0.92 -4.90
C GLN A 40 -6.93 -2.20 -4.81
N GLU A 41 -5.72 -2.19 -5.36
CA GLU A 41 -4.79 -3.30 -5.32
C GLU A 41 -4.20 -3.57 -3.93
N TRP A 42 -4.44 -2.69 -2.95
CA TRP A 42 -3.97 -2.83 -1.56
C TRP A 42 -5.09 -3.17 -0.58
N ILE A 43 -6.21 -3.71 -1.10
CA ILE A 43 -7.37 -4.11 -0.31
C ILE A 43 -7.65 -5.59 -0.55
N TYR A 44 -7.62 -6.37 0.52
CA TYR A 44 -7.78 -7.82 0.47
C TYR A 44 -8.90 -8.27 1.39
N LEU A 45 -9.51 -9.41 1.07
CA LEU A 45 -10.61 -9.96 1.87
C LEU A 45 -10.06 -10.63 3.14
N THR A 46 -8.91 -11.28 3.04
CA THR A 46 -8.28 -12.01 4.15
C THR A 46 -6.87 -11.52 4.43
N VAL A 47 -6.39 -11.79 5.65
CA VAL A 47 -4.99 -11.56 6.01
C VAL A 47 -4.05 -12.46 5.18
N GLY A 48 -4.47 -13.68 4.85
CA GLY A 48 -3.68 -14.61 4.04
C GLY A 48 -3.33 -14.04 2.67
N GLU A 49 -4.33 -13.53 1.95
CA GLU A 49 -4.14 -12.87 0.65
C GLU A 49 -3.24 -11.63 0.75
N ALA A 50 -3.43 -10.81 1.79
CA ALA A 50 -2.58 -9.64 2.02
C ALA A 50 -1.12 -10.02 2.24
N VAL A 51 -0.86 -11.06 3.04
CA VAL A 51 0.51 -11.56 3.31
C VAL A 51 1.13 -12.16 2.05
N GLU A 52 0.37 -12.95 1.30
CA GLU A 52 0.84 -13.55 0.04
C GLU A 52 1.22 -12.47 -0.99
N ALA A 53 0.37 -11.45 -1.15
CA ALA A 53 0.65 -10.32 -2.04
C ALA A 53 1.89 -9.53 -1.61
N CYS A 54 2.08 -9.33 -0.30
CA CYS A 54 3.30 -8.71 0.24
C CYS A 54 4.54 -9.56 -0.09
N ASN A 55 4.51 -10.86 0.16
CA ASN A 55 5.62 -11.76 -0.15
C ASN A 55 5.97 -11.71 -1.65
N TYR A 56 4.96 -11.83 -2.52
CA TYR A 56 5.15 -11.75 -3.96
C TYR A 56 5.80 -10.42 -4.37
N LYS A 57 5.25 -9.29 -3.92
CA LYS A 57 5.75 -7.96 -4.28
C LYS A 57 7.19 -7.74 -3.79
N LEU A 58 7.50 -8.14 -2.56
CA LEU A 58 8.86 -8.04 -2.00
C LEU A 58 9.88 -8.87 -2.79
N HIS A 59 9.50 -10.05 -3.29
CA HIS A 59 10.39 -10.85 -4.15
C HIS A 59 10.56 -10.28 -5.56
N THR A 60 9.60 -9.50 -6.05
CA THR A 60 9.67 -8.86 -7.37
C THR A 60 10.31 -7.46 -7.35
N CYS A 61 10.57 -6.89 -6.17
CA CYS A 61 11.33 -5.66 -6.03
C CYS A 61 12.78 -5.90 -6.48
N LYS A 62 13.11 -5.54 -7.73
CA LYS A 62 14.50 -5.29 -8.08
C LYS A 62 15.01 -4.17 -7.16
N PRO A 63 16.17 -4.32 -6.50
CA PRO A 63 16.79 -3.16 -5.87
C PRO A 63 16.96 -2.10 -6.94
N GLU A 64 16.54 -0.86 -6.67
CA GLU A 64 16.90 0.25 -7.54
C GLU A 64 18.43 0.24 -7.67
N GLU A 65 18.93 -0.04 -8.87
CA GLU A 65 20.33 0.21 -9.19
C GLU A 65 20.52 1.71 -9.05
N SER A 66 21.11 2.13 -7.94
CA SER A 66 21.62 3.48 -7.77
C SER A 66 22.52 3.76 -8.96
N GLN A 67 22.09 4.62 -9.88
CA GLN A 67 22.93 5.02 -11.00
C GLN A 67 24.26 5.53 -10.42
N PRO A 68 25.42 5.06 -10.92
CA PRO A 68 26.69 5.64 -10.55
C PRO A 68 26.61 7.14 -10.87
N TRP A 69 26.97 7.96 -9.88
CA TRP A 69 27.08 9.40 -10.04
C TRP A 69 28.16 9.70 -11.09
N ASN A 70 27.77 9.80 -12.36
CA ASN A 70 28.66 10.26 -13.41
C ASN A 70 28.65 11.78 -13.40
N ASN A 71 29.50 12.36 -12.55
CA ASN A 71 29.91 13.75 -12.69
C ASN A 71 31.07 13.81 -13.68
N VAL A 72 30.81 14.35 -14.88
CA VAL A 72 31.81 14.98 -15.76
C VAL A 72 31.37 16.41 -16.00
#